data_AF-A0A1G8TQE1-F1
#
_entry.id   AF-A0A1G8TQE1-F1
#
_cell.length_a   1.000
_cell.length_b   1.000
_cell.length_c   1.000
_cell.angle_alpha   90.00
_cell.angle_beta   90.00
_cell.angle_gamma   90.00
#
_symmetry.space_group_name_H-M   'P 1'
#
loop_
_entity.id
_entity.type
_entity.pdbx_description
1 polymer ?
#
loop_
_entity_poly.entity_id
_entity_poly.type
_entity_poly.pdbx_seq_one_letter_code
_entity_poly.pdbx_strand_id
1 'polypeptide(L)'
;MRSEDRVDLFAEPIDVEPAPRLEDGRPPRGLTAQGWVRTTGWLQVGDRPVSSACVAAAVGFLWAPIVAVTLMAAFPVAAGILVVTAPAVSGAAWWFFTTWVRPASSARNIGLKRASDLFAGDVVRLYGSIGPVGRVTAVVRDNNVRVDFHGGGRQTWAPSRVVHVAELLS
;
A
#
# COMPACT_ATOMS: atom_id res chain seq x y z
N MET A 1 47.76 19.56 -2.69
CA MET A 1 46.54 20.24 -3.15
C MET A 1 45.96 19.37 -4.27
N ARG A 2 44.72 18.88 -4.06
CA ARG A 2 43.87 18.04 -4.94
C ARG A 2 44.40 16.66 -5.37
N SER A 3 44.04 15.64 -4.59
CA SER A 3 43.99 14.25 -5.04
C SER A 3 42.76 14.05 -5.95
N GLU A 4 43.09 13.63 -7.16
CA GLU A 4 42.34 12.98 -8.22
C GLU A 4 40.96 12.39 -7.85
N ASP A 5 39.93 12.82 -8.58
CA ASP A 5 38.64 12.13 -8.76
C ASP A 5 38.90 10.78 -9.42
N ARG A 6 39.11 9.76 -8.59
CA ARG A 6 39.21 8.37 -9.05
C ARG A 6 37.79 7.86 -9.28
N VAL A 7 37.26 8.11 -10.49
CA VAL A 7 36.05 7.43 -10.98
C VAL A 7 36.41 5.97 -11.17
N ASP A 8 35.92 5.12 -10.26
CA ASP A 8 36.14 3.68 -10.33
C ASP A 8 35.23 3.07 -11.39
N LEU A 9 35.76 2.95 -12.62
CA LEU A 9 35.08 2.36 -13.78
C LEU A 9 34.82 0.85 -13.63
N PHE A 10 35.35 0.23 -12.57
CA PHE A 10 35.17 -1.18 -12.23
C PHE A 10 34.40 -1.37 -10.93
N ALA A 11 33.77 -0.31 -10.41
CA ALA A 11 32.73 -0.49 -9.41
C ALA A 11 31.68 -1.41 -10.03
N GLU A 12 31.65 -2.65 -9.54
CA GLU A 12 30.58 -3.61 -9.80
C GLU A 12 29.27 -2.83 -9.64
N PRO A 13 28.35 -2.85 -10.63
CA PRO A 13 27.07 -2.20 -10.48
C PRO A 13 26.54 -2.69 -9.14
N ILE A 14 26.33 -1.79 -8.18
CA ILE A 14 25.68 -2.15 -6.92
C ILE A 14 24.46 -2.92 -7.38
N ASP A 15 24.42 -4.23 -7.12
CA ASP A 15 23.34 -5.09 -7.55
C ASP A 15 22.08 -4.46 -6.97
N VAL A 16 21.40 -3.65 -7.78
CA VAL A 16 20.20 -2.97 -7.37
C VAL A 16 19.21 -4.10 -7.32
N GLU A 17 19.03 -4.63 -6.11
CA GLU A 17 18.10 -5.72 -5.84
C GLU A 17 16.83 -5.45 -6.65
N PRO A 18 16.36 -6.41 -7.46
CA PRO A 18 15.31 -6.14 -8.42
C PRO A 18 14.10 -5.55 -7.70
N ALA A 19 13.53 -4.51 -8.30
CA ALA A 19 12.38 -3.80 -7.78
C ALA A 19 11.32 -4.76 -7.25
N PRO A 20 10.61 -4.42 -6.15
CA PRO A 20 9.61 -5.31 -5.58
C PRO A 20 8.64 -5.72 -6.67
N ARG A 21 8.44 -7.04 -6.82
CA ARG A 21 7.54 -7.63 -7.80
C ARG A 21 6.41 -8.35 -7.09
N LEU A 22 5.28 -8.45 -7.78
CA LEU A 22 4.21 -9.36 -7.43
C LEU A 22 4.68 -10.81 -7.68
N GLU A 23 3.97 -11.80 -7.13
CA GLU A 23 4.29 -13.22 -7.33
C GLU A 23 4.34 -13.62 -8.82
N ASP A 24 3.54 -12.94 -9.65
CA ASP A 24 3.48 -13.15 -11.11
C ASP A 24 4.56 -12.38 -11.90
N GLY A 25 5.49 -11.70 -11.20
CA GLY A 25 6.59 -10.96 -11.80
C GLY A 25 6.23 -9.58 -12.34
N ARG A 26 4.97 -9.12 -12.24
CA ARG A 26 4.58 -7.76 -12.63
C ARG A 26 5.01 -6.74 -11.56
N PRO A 27 5.26 -5.47 -11.94
CA PRO A 27 5.50 -4.41 -10.97
C PRO A 27 4.21 -4.12 -10.19
N PRO A 28 4.29 -3.91 -8.87
CA PRO A 28 3.15 -3.52 -8.06
C PRO A 28 2.65 -2.13 -8.43
N ARG A 29 1.34 -1.94 -8.34
CA ARG A 29 0.70 -0.63 -8.53
C ARG A 29 1.02 0.28 -7.36
N GLY A 30 1.30 1.54 -7.65
CA GLY A 30 1.58 2.53 -6.60
C GLY A 30 2.97 2.40 -5.97
N LEU A 31 3.93 1.78 -6.67
CA LEU A 31 5.34 1.87 -6.34
C LEU A 31 5.79 3.34 -6.41
N THR A 32 6.29 3.88 -5.30
CA THR A 32 6.79 5.24 -5.21
C THR A 32 8.27 5.31 -5.60
N ALA A 33 8.79 6.51 -5.85
CA ALA A 33 10.22 6.72 -6.07
C ALA A 33 11.09 6.30 -4.87
N GLN A 34 10.51 6.32 -3.66
CA GLN A 34 11.14 5.82 -2.43
C GLN A 34 11.04 4.29 -2.28
N GLY A 35 10.50 3.61 -3.30
CA GLY A 35 10.30 2.16 -3.44
C GLY A 35 9.31 1.54 -2.47
N TRP A 36 8.40 2.35 -1.94
CA TRP A 36 7.26 1.87 -1.16
C TRP A 36 6.09 1.56 -2.08
N VAL A 37 5.33 0.53 -1.75
CA VAL A 37 4.11 0.17 -2.47
C VAL A 37 2.90 0.65 -1.69
N ARG A 38 2.09 1.52 -2.32
CA ARG A 38 0.82 1.96 -1.74
C ARG A 38 -0.19 0.83 -1.71
N THR A 39 -0.87 0.68 -0.59
CA THR A 39 -1.93 -0.34 -0.42
C THR A 39 -3.29 0.25 -0.08
N THR A 40 -3.46 1.58 -0.16
CA THR A 40 -4.67 2.30 0.31
C THR A 40 -5.96 1.98 -0.48
N GLY A 41 -5.85 1.30 -1.62
CA GLY A 41 -6.99 0.73 -2.36
C GLY A 41 -7.57 -0.55 -1.74
N TRP A 42 -6.95 -1.03 -0.66
CA TRP A 42 -7.27 -2.32 -0.05
C TRP A 42 -7.26 -2.19 1.47
N LEU A 43 -8.19 -2.89 2.10
CA LEU A 43 -8.29 -3.05 3.55
C LEU A 43 -8.04 -4.53 3.87
N GLN A 44 -7.61 -4.85 5.08
CA GLN A 44 -7.48 -6.24 5.51
C GLN A 44 -8.49 -6.52 6.62
N VAL A 45 -9.32 -7.55 6.42
CA VAL A 45 -10.28 -8.06 7.41
C VAL A 45 -9.90 -9.51 7.71
N GLY A 46 -9.35 -9.74 8.90
CA GLY A 46 -8.69 -11.02 9.23
C GLY A 46 -7.52 -11.27 8.28
N ASP A 47 -7.53 -12.41 7.60
CA ASP A 47 -6.48 -12.79 6.62
C ASP A 47 -6.85 -12.44 5.18
N ARG A 48 -7.99 -11.76 4.96
CA ARG A 48 -8.52 -11.48 3.63
C ARG A 48 -8.36 -10.00 3.26
N PRO A 49 -7.74 -9.69 2.10
CA PRO A 49 -7.80 -8.36 1.54
C PRO A 49 -9.23 -8.09 1.03
N VAL A 50 -9.77 -6.94 1.41
CA VAL A 50 -11.08 -6.44 0.98
C VAL A 50 -10.85 -5.16 0.19
N SER A 51 -11.39 -5.09 -1.02
CA SER A 51 -11.32 -3.88 -1.83
C SER A 51 -12.02 -2.71 -1.13
N SER A 52 -11.34 -1.57 -1.00
CA SER A 52 -11.99 -0.37 -0.45
C SER A 52 -13.06 0.18 -1.38
N ALA A 53 -13.10 -0.23 -2.66
CA ALA A 53 -14.22 0.06 -3.56
C ALA A 53 -15.51 -0.66 -3.15
N CYS A 54 -15.42 -1.89 -2.62
CA CYS A 54 -16.58 -2.58 -2.07
C CYS A 54 -17.10 -1.86 -0.81
N VAL A 55 -16.19 -1.34 0.02
CA VAL A 55 -16.57 -0.53 1.19
C VAL A 55 -17.24 0.77 0.73
N ALA A 56 -16.70 1.46 -0.28
CA ALA A 56 -17.31 2.65 -0.85
C ALA A 56 -18.71 2.37 -1.43
N ALA A 57 -18.89 1.24 -2.12
CA ALA A 57 -20.20 0.80 -2.62
C ALA A 57 -21.19 0.54 -1.48
N ALA A 58 -20.76 -0.11 -0.40
CA ALA A 58 -21.59 -0.36 0.77
C ALA A 58 -22.00 0.95 1.47
N VAL A 59 -21.08 1.90 1.61
CA VAL A 59 -21.38 3.25 2.13
C VAL A 59 -22.39 3.97 1.25
N GLY A 60 -22.20 3.93 -0.07
CA GLY A 60 -23.16 4.49 -1.04
C GLY A 60 -24.55 3.86 -0.91
N PHE A 61 -24.63 2.53 -0.77
CA PHE A 61 -25.88 1.81 -0.53
C PHE A 61 -26.58 2.24 0.77
N LEU A 62 -25.83 2.41 1.86
CA LEU A 62 -26.40 2.80 3.15
C LEU A 62 -26.90 4.25 3.17
N TRP A 63 -26.21 5.16 2.48
CA TRP A 63 -26.59 6.56 2.43
C TRP A 63 -27.69 6.88 1.42
N ALA A 64 -27.82 6.09 0.35
CA ALA A 64 -28.75 6.40 -0.72
C ALA A 64 -30.22 6.45 -0.28
N PRO A 65 -30.75 5.56 0.59
CA PRO A 65 -32.11 5.68 1.12
C PRO A 65 -32.34 6.98 1.91
N ILE A 66 -31.35 7.42 2.69
CA ILE A 66 -31.44 8.64 3.50
C ILE A 66 -31.62 9.85 2.58
N VAL A 67 -30.81 9.93 1.52
CA VAL A 67 -30.90 11.01 0.52
C VAL A 67 -32.16 10.86 -0.35
N ALA A 68 -32.58 9.64 -0.66
CA ALA A 68 -33.78 9.39 -1.44
C ALA A 68 -35.05 9.87 -0.71
N VAL A 69 -35.13 9.69 0.61
CA VAL A 69 -36.26 10.18 1.43
C VAL A 69 -36.42 11.70 1.31
N THR A 70 -35.31 12.45 1.30
CA THR A 70 -35.38 13.92 1.17
C THR A 70 -35.79 14.37 -0.23
N LEU A 71 -35.47 13.58 -1.26
CA LEU A 71 -35.82 13.84 -2.67
C LEU A 71 -37.24 13.38 -3.04
N MET A 72 -37.84 12.46 -2.27
CA MET A 72 -39.04 11.73 -2.67
C MET A 72 -40.25 12.65 -2.96
N ALA A 73 -40.40 13.74 -2.20
CA ALA A 73 -41.52 14.67 -2.34
C ALA A 73 -41.48 15.49 -3.63
N ALA A 74 -40.28 15.79 -4.14
CA ALA A 74 -40.10 16.63 -5.33
C ALA A 74 -39.79 15.80 -6.59
N PHE A 75 -39.01 14.72 -6.45
CA PHE A 75 -38.48 13.93 -7.57
C PHE A 75 -38.46 12.42 -7.26
N PRO A 76 -39.62 11.75 -7.21
CA PRO A 76 -39.72 10.34 -6.81
C PRO A 76 -38.98 9.39 -7.75
N VAL A 77 -38.98 9.67 -9.05
CA VAL A 77 -38.24 8.86 -10.04
C VAL A 77 -36.72 8.98 -9.82
N ALA A 78 -36.22 10.20 -9.58
CA ALA A 78 -34.80 10.43 -9.32
C ALA A 78 -34.35 9.78 -8.00
N ALA A 79 -35.20 9.80 -6.97
CA ALA A 79 -34.95 9.11 -5.71
C ALA A 79 -34.80 7.60 -5.91
N GLY A 80 -35.67 6.97 -6.72
CA GLY A 80 -35.56 5.55 -7.06
C GLY A 80 -34.26 5.21 -7.81
N ILE A 81 -33.90 6.02 -8.83
CA ILE A 81 -32.65 5.84 -9.58
C ILE A 81 -31.44 5.97 -8.66
N LEU A 82 -31.44 6.94 -7.74
CA LEU A 82 -30.34 7.16 -6.81
C LEU A 82 -30.07 5.92 -5.96
N VAL A 83 -31.10 5.29 -5.39
CA VAL A 83 -30.95 4.09 -4.54
C VAL A 83 -30.31 2.93 -5.31
N VAL A 84 -30.73 2.73 -6.56
CA VAL A 84 -30.22 1.64 -7.40
C VAL A 84 -28.78 1.90 -7.86
N THR A 85 -28.47 3.15 -8.23
CA THR A 85 -27.21 3.50 -8.89
C THR A 85 -26.10 3.91 -7.92
N ALA A 86 -26.42 4.45 -6.74
CA ALA A 86 -25.45 4.97 -5.79
C ALA A 86 -24.34 3.98 -5.38
N PRO A 87 -24.60 2.68 -5.13
CA PRO A 87 -23.55 1.72 -4.80
C PRO A 87 -22.55 1.57 -5.96
N ALA A 88 -23.06 1.42 -7.19
CA ALA A 88 -22.26 1.25 -8.39
C ALA A 88 -21.42 2.49 -8.67
N VAL A 89 -22.02 3.69 -8.59
CA VAL A 89 -21.32 4.96 -8.80
C VAL A 89 -20.24 5.17 -7.75
N SER A 90 -20.54 4.94 -6.46
CA SER A 90 -19.59 5.12 -5.37
C SER A 90 -18.40 4.15 -5.47
N GLY A 91 -18.69 2.88 -5.74
CA GLY A 91 -17.67 1.85 -5.94
C GLY A 91 -16.81 2.12 -7.17
N ALA A 92 -17.43 2.45 -8.31
CA ALA A 92 -16.71 2.74 -9.55
C ALA A 92 -15.84 3.99 -9.45
N ALA A 93 -16.36 5.07 -8.84
CA ALA A 93 -15.59 6.30 -8.62
C ALA A 93 -14.36 6.03 -7.74
N TRP A 94 -14.52 5.27 -6.66
CA TRP A 94 -13.42 4.92 -5.78
C TRP A 94 -12.41 3.96 -6.43
N TRP A 95 -12.88 2.97 -7.17
CA TRP A 95 -12.04 2.05 -7.93
C TRP A 95 -11.21 2.80 -8.98
N PHE A 96 -11.84 3.71 -9.72
CA PHE A 96 -11.17 4.55 -10.70
C PHE A 96 -10.08 5.40 -10.02
N PHE A 97 -10.40 6.04 -8.90
CA PHE A 97 -9.44 6.82 -8.13
C PHE A 97 -8.24 5.98 -7.68
N THR A 98 -8.47 4.79 -7.14
CA THR A 98 -7.41 3.90 -6.60
C THR A 98 -6.67 3.09 -7.66
N THR A 99 -7.12 3.12 -8.92
CA THR A 99 -6.45 2.47 -10.05
C THR A 99 -5.68 3.46 -10.91
N TRP A 100 -6.25 4.65 -11.15
CA TRP A 100 -5.70 5.62 -12.10
C TRP A 100 -5.05 6.83 -11.42
N VAL A 101 -5.71 7.42 -10.42
CA VAL A 101 -5.25 8.67 -9.80
C VAL A 101 -4.21 8.41 -8.72
N ARG A 102 -4.47 7.42 -7.86
CA ARG A 102 -3.59 6.97 -6.78
C ARG A 102 -3.52 5.44 -6.79
N PRO A 103 -2.79 4.85 -7.74
CA PRO A 103 -2.68 3.41 -7.89
C PRO A 103 -2.24 2.75 -6.57
N ALA A 104 -2.87 1.63 -6.24
CA ALA A 104 -2.55 0.84 -5.05
C ALA A 104 -2.60 -0.67 -5.33
N SER A 105 -1.70 -1.41 -4.71
CA SER A 105 -1.63 -2.87 -4.74
C SER A 105 -2.27 -3.50 -3.52
N SER A 106 -2.74 -4.74 -3.68
CA SER A 106 -3.25 -5.54 -2.59
C SER A 106 -2.08 -6.11 -1.78
N ALA A 107 -2.25 -6.19 -0.46
CA ALA A 107 -1.27 -6.78 0.43
C ALA A 107 -1.97 -7.48 1.60
N ARG A 108 -1.41 -8.61 2.03
CA ARG A 108 -1.89 -9.40 3.17
C ARG A 108 -0.82 -9.44 4.26
N ASN A 109 -1.19 -9.10 5.49
CA ASN A 109 -0.34 -9.29 6.66
C ASN A 109 -0.25 -10.78 6.95
N ILE A 110 0.97 -11.30 6.97
CA ILE A 110 1.27 -12.72 7.23
C ILE A 110 1.80 -12.95 8.64
N GLY A 111 2.16 -11.89 9.36
CA GLY A 111 2.62 -12.01 10.74
C GLY A 111 3.15 -10.72 11.33
N LEU A 112 3.66 -10.85 12.54
CA LEU A 112 4.35 -9.79 13.28
C LEU A 112 5.80 -10.21 13.48
N LYS A 113 6.74 -9.29 13.20
CA LYS A 113 8.16 -9.45 13.54
C LYS A 113 8.61 -8.28 14.39
N ARG A 114 9.57 -8.51 15.29
CA ARG A 114 10.29 -7.40 15.92
C ARG A 114 11.26 -6.81 14.90
N ALA A 115 11.56 -5.53 15.05
CA ALA A 115 12.54 -4.87 14.18
C ALA A 115 13.90 -5.58 14.22
N SER A 116 14.30 -6.12 15.37
CA SER A 116 15.52 -6.93 15.50
C SER A 116 15.56 -8.17 14.60
N ASP A 117 14.39 -8.73 14.28
CA ASP A 117 14.26 -10.03 13.61
C ASP A 117 14.01 -9.87 12.11
N LEU A 118 14.13 -8.65 11.59
CA LEU A 118 13.99 -8.35 10.17
C LEU A 118 15.21 -8.77 9.37
N PHE A 119 14.98 -9.30 8.18
CA PHE A 119 16.02 -9.68 7.24
C PHE A 119 15.84 -8.94 5.92
N ALA A 120 16.92 -8.84 5.14
CA ALA A 120 16.84 -8.41 3.76
C ALA A 120 15.85 -9.31 2.99
N GLY A 121 15.03 -8.71 2.13
CA GLY A 121 13.95 -9.36 1.41
C GLY A 121 12.60 -9.31 2.12
N ASP A 122 12.53 -9.09 3.44
CA ASP A 122 11.25 -8.99 4.16
C ASP A 122 10.41 -7.82 3.61
N VAL A 123 9.11 -8.04 3.42
CA VAL A 123 8.15 -6.98 3.05
C VAL A 123 7.37 -6.60 4.30
N VAL A 124 7.43 -5.33 4.70
CA VAL A 124 6.87 -4.85 5.96
C VAL A 124 5.98 -3.63 5.77
N ARG A 125 4.93 -3.48 6.58
CA ARG A 125 4.13 -2.27 6.64
C ARG A 125 4.83 -1.19 7.47
N LEU A 126 4.96 -0.01 6.86
CA LEU A 126 5.63 1.13 7.47
C LEU A 126 4.77 1.76 8.58
N TYR A 127 3.44 1.71 8.45
CA TYR A 127 2.50 2.38 9.34
C TYR A 127 1.36 1.43 9.74
N GLY A 128 1.55 0.70 10.84
CA GLY A 128 0.54 -0.19 11.41
C GLY A 128 0.10 -1.32 10.46
N SER A 129 -1.15 -1.75 10.58
CA SER A 129 -1.72 -2.88 9.82
C SER A 129 -2.29 -2.53 8.44
N ILE A 130 -2.41 -1.24 8.11
CA ILE A 130 -3.09 -0.74 6.88
C ILE A 130 -2.19 0.20 6.05
N GLY A 131 -0.96 0.48 6.49
CA GLY A 131 -0.04 1.39 5.81
C GLY A 131 0.65 0.82 4.55
N PRO A 132 1.33 1.68 3.77
CA PRO A 132 2.17 1.25 2.65
C PRO A 132 3.21 0.21 3.08
N VAL A 133 3.58 -0.66 2.15
CA VAL A 133 4.59 -1.69 2.37
C VAL A 133 5.92 -1.29 1.75
N GLY A 134 7.02 -1.62 2.42
CA GLY A 134 8.37 -1.47 1.91
C GLY A 134 9.07 -2.82 1.93
N ARG A 135 9.85 -3.12 0.88
CA ARG A 135 10.75 -4.28 0.86
C ARG A 135 12.08 -3.87 1.47
N VAL A 136 12.52 -4.59 2.49
CA VAL A 136 13.77 -4.37 3.21
C VAL A 136 14.93 -4.82 2.32
N THR A 137 15.90 -3.95 2.08
CA THR A 137 17.13 -4.26 1.34
C THR A 137 18.29 -4.53 2.29
N ALA A 138 18.40 -3.75 3.37
CA ALA A 138 19.43 -3.93 4.38
C ALA A 138 18.93 -3.63 5.78
N VAL A 139 19.48 -4.33 6.76
CA VAL A 139 19.18 -4.14 8.19
C VAL A 139 20.49 -3.99 8.94
N VAL A 140 20.69 -2.82 9.55
CA VAL A 140 21.84 -2.53 10.43
C VAL A 140 21.35 -2.52 11.87
N ARG A 141 21.94 -3.37 12.71
CA ARG A 141 21.54 -3.58 14.11
C ARG A 141 22.62 -3.00 15.03
N ASP A 142 22.42 -1.75 15.43
CA ASP A 142 23.25 -1.09 16.45
C ASP A 142 22.42 -0.95 17.75
N ASN A 143 22.45 0.21 18.41
CA ASN A 143 21.53 0.56 19.51
C ASN A 143 20.06 0.63 19.03
N ASN A 144 19.86 1.00 17.77
CA ASN A 144 18.57 0.98 17.09
C ASN A 144 18.71 0.15 15.81
N VAL A 145 17.58 -0.37 15.32
CA VAL A 145 17.53 -1.08 14.05
C VAL A 145 17.28 -0.08 12.94
N ARG A 146 18.27 0.12 12.08
CA ARG A 146 18.13 0.91 10.86
C ARG A 146 17.77 -0.04 9.72
N VAL A 147 16.67 0.26 9.07
CA VAL A 147 16.12 -0.52 7.96
C VAL A 147 16.15 0.36 6.72
N ASP A 148 16.89 -0.11 5.72
CA ASP A 148 16.90 0.48 4.40
C ASP A 148 15.90 -0.29 3.52
N PHE A 149 15.10 0.45 2.77
CA PHE A 149 14.11 -0.08 1.86
C PHE A 149 14.57 0.07 0.42
N HIS A 150 14.04 -0.80 -0.44
CA HIS A 150 14.15 -0.63 -1.87
C HIS A 150 13.65 0.78 -2.25
N GLY A 151 14.34 1.45 -3.17
CA GLY A 151 14.06 2.84 -3.58
C GLY A 151 14.64 3.92 -2.65
N GLY A 152 15.47 3.54 -1.67
CA GLY A 152 16.28 4.48 -0.89
C GLY A 152 15.58 5.08 0.33
N GLY A 153 14.36 4.65 0.66
CA GLY A 153 13.72 4.99 1.92
C GLY A 153 14.48 4.38 3.10
N ARG A 154 14.62 5.12 4.20
CA ARG A 154 15.29 4.65 5.43
C ARG A 154 14.38 4.90 6.64
N GLN A 155 14.30 3.92 7.52
CA GLN A 155 13.64 4.05 8.82
C GLN A 155 14.58 3.60 9.93
N THR A 156 14.40 4.18 11.12
CA THR A 156 15.10 3.74 12.32
C THR A 156 14.05 3.39 13.37
N TRP A 157 14.11 2.19 13.91
CA TRP A 157 13.18 1.68 14.90
C TRP A 157 13.91 1.19 16.15
N ALA A 158 13.24 1.26 17.29
CA ALA A 158 13.70 0.56 18.48
C ALA A 158 13.72 -0.96 18.22
N PRO A 159 14.68 -1.73 18.75
CA PRO A 159 14.75 -3.18 18.52
C PRO A 159 13.47 -3.94 18.93
N SER A 160 12.77 -3.44 19.95
CA SER A 160 11.51 -4.00 20.45
C SER A 160 10.28 -3.60 19.63
N ARG A 161 10.42 -2.70 18.64
CA ARG A 161 9.30 -2.25 17.81
C ARG A 161 8.77 -3.44 17.01
N VAL A 162 7.48 -3.71 17.14
CA VAL A 162 6.80 -4.73 16.34
C VAL A 162 6.31 -4.11 15.04
N VAL A 163 6.60 -4.78 13.92
CA VAL A 163 6.15 -4.41 12.57
C VAL A 163 5.34 -5.55 11.96
N HIS A 164 4.38 -5.20 11.10
CA HIS A 164 3.62 -6.18 10.35
C HIS A 164 4.41 -6.62 9.13
N VAL A 165 4.66 -7.91 9.02
CA VAL A 165 5.16 -8.52 7.78
C VAL A 165 3.98 -8.72 6.87
N ALA A 166 4.14 -8.31 5.62
CA ALA A 166 3.11 -8.38 4.61
C ALA A 166 3.63 -9.07 3.36
N GLU A 167 2.70 -9.59 2.58
CA GLU A 167 2.92 -10.18 1.28
C GLU A 167 2.14 -9.38 0.25
N LEU A 168 2.76 -9.07 -0.89
CA LEU A 168 2.11 -8.38 -2.00
C LEU A 168 1.36 -9.39 -2.86
N LEU A 169 0.08 -9.09 -3.15
CA LEU A 169 -0.80 -9.97 -3.90
C LEU A 169 -0.95 -9.49 -5.36
N SER A 170 -1.10 -10.44 -6.28
CA SER A 170 -1.21 -10.24 -7.74
C SER A 170 -2.54 -9.65 -8.21
#